data_AF-A0A9E2QBJ8-F1
#
_entry.id   AF-A0A9E2QBJ8-F1
#
_cell.length_a   1.000
_cell.length_b   1.000
_cell.length_c   1.000
_cell.angle_alpha   90.00
_cell.angle_beta   90.00
_cell.angle_gamma   90.00
#
_symmetry.space_group_name_H-M   'P 1'
#
loop_
_entity.id
_entity.type
_entity.pdbx_description
1 polymer ?
#
loop_
_entity_poly.entity_id
_entity_poly.type
_entity_poly.pdbx_seq_one_letter_code
_entity_poly.pdbx_strand_id
1 'polypeptide(L)'
;MALYLSQEWLNEAREALDGSEVFVKAARGTLTATFQHHITDVPAGAGGEDIAFWSEFQQGRCVDVRLGELSSPDVTLTAPYSLWKRFHAGEVGLAGALLSLDLEVKTRLSTALSLTRYWRLYGMNRILSTVPTRYD
;
A
#
# COMPACT_ATOMS: atom_id res chain seq x y z
N MET A 1 -4.72 -16.83 -9.14
CA MET A 1 -5.15 -15.67 -8.33
C MET A 1 -4.43 -15.81 -7.02
N ALA A 2 -3.51 -14.92 -6.74
CA ALA A 2 -2.75 -14.94 -5.50
C ALA A 2 -3.68 -14.69 -4.31
N LEU A 3 -3.36 -15.31 -3.17
CA LEU A 3 -4.05 -15.04 -1.90
C LEU A 3 -3.75 -13.60 -1.47
N TYR A 4 -4.78 -12.84 -1.11
CA TYR A 4 -4.63 -11.45 -0.69
C TYR A 4 -3.61 -11.31 0.45
N LEU A 5 -2.74 -10.31 0.35
CA LEU A 5 -1.61 -10.07 1.28
C LEU A 5 -0.58 -11.20 1.37
N SER A 6 -0.62 -12.24 0.54
CA SER A 6 0.50 -13.16 0.38
C SER A 6 1.68 -12.48 -0.34
N GLN A 7 2.89 -13.04 -0.19
CA GLN A 7 4.05 -12.54 -0.94
C GLN A 7 3.84 -12.58 -2.45
N GLU A 8 3.14 -13.60 -2.96
CA GLU A 8 2.78 -13.72 -4.37
C GLU A 8 1.92 -12.53 -4.81
N TRP A 9 0.88 -12.19 -4.03
CA TRP A 9 0.01 -11.05 -4.30
C TRP A 9 0.75 -9.72 -4.23
N LEU A 10 1.66 -9.56 -3.26
CA LEU A 10 2.50 -8.37 -3.15
C LEU A 10 3.38 -8.20 -4.40
N ASN A 11 3.97 -9.28 -4.90
CA ASN A 11 4.77 -9.25 -6.13
C ASN A 11 3.92 -8.85 -7.34
N GLU A 12 2.72 -9.43 -7.51
CA GLU A 12 1.79 -9.06 -8.58
C GLU A 12 1.37 -7.58 -8.47
N ALA A 13 1.10 -7.09 -7.26
CA ALA A 13 0.76 -5.70 -7.00
C ALA A 13 1.90 -4.72 -7.36
N ARG A 14 3.15 -5.09 -7.03
CA ARG A 14 4.34 -4.34 -7.44
C ARG A 14 4.47 -4.28 -8.96
N GLU A 15 4.28 -5.40 -9.65
CA GLU A 15 4.34 -5.48 -11.11
C GLU A 15 3.25 -4.64 -11.78
N ALA A 16 2.03 -4.65 -11.24
CA ALA A 16 0.94 -3.81 -11.73
C ALA A 16 1.26 -2.30 -11.57
N LEU A 17 1.82 -1.90 -10.42
CA LEU A 17 2.24 -0.52 -10.18
C LEU A 17 3.38 -0.09 -11.11
N ASP A 18 4.42 -0.90 -11.28
CA ASP A 18 5.56 -0.58 -12.15
C ASP A 18 5.20 -0.61 -13.65
N GLY A 19 4.26 -1.47 -14.03
CA GLY A 19 3.72 -1.53 -15.39
C GLY A 19 2.80 -0.36 -15.77
N SER A 20 2.32 0.41 -14.79
CA SER A 20 1.46 1.57 -15.05
C SER A 20 2.30 2.80 -15.41
N GLU A 21 2.43 3.08 -16.71
CA GLU A 21 3.14 4.29 -17.17
C GLU A 21 2.58 5.58 -16.56
N VAL A 22 1.26 5.64 -16.36
CA VAL A 22 0.59 6.82 -15.78
C VAL A 22 1.06 7.04 -14.35
N PHE A 23 1.10 5.97 -13.54
CA PHE A 23 1.60 6.04 -12.17
C PHE A 23 3.08 6.38 -12.13
N VAL A 24 3.92 5.66 -12.88
CA VAL A 24 5.37 5.88 -12.90
C VAL A 24 5.69 7.33 -13.33
N LYS A 25 5.02 7.86 -14.36
CA LYS A 25 5.22 9.25 -14.81
C LYS A 25 4.79 10.26 -13.74
N ALA A 26 3.66 10.05 -13.07
CA ALA A 26 3.18 10.96 -12.03
C ALA A 26 4.07 10.91 -10.77
N ALA A 27 4.52 9.73 -10.39
CA ALA A 27 5.35 9.48 -9.20
C ALA A 27 6.84 9.81 -9.42
N ARG A 28 7.27 9.97 -10.68
CA ARG A 28 8.67 10.21 -11.04
C ARG A 28 9.23 11.44 -10.35
N GLY A 29 10.36 11.26 -9.66
CA GLY A 29 11.07 12.34 -8.96
C GLY A 29 10.33 12.89 -7.74
N THR A 30 9.16 12.33 -7.39
CA THR A 30 8.44 12.69 -6.18
C THR A 30 8.53 11.55 -5.17
N LEU A 31 8.08 10.34 -5.51
CA LEU A 31 7.96 9.24 -4.56
C LEU A 31 9.26 8.43 -4.39
N THR A 32 10.00 8.73 -3.32
CA THR A 32 11.13 7.93 -2.83
C THR A 32 10.99 7.79 -1.33
N ALA A 33 10.58 6.62 -0.86
CA ALA A 33 10.36 6.31 0.55
C ALA A 33 10.13 4.81 0.77
N THR A 34 10.36 4.36 1.99
CA THR A 34 9.95 3.05 2.48
C THR A 34 8.66 3.17 3.29
N PHE A 35 7.70 2.29 2.99
CA PHE A 35 6.40 2.21 3.68
C PHE A 35 6.30 0.88 4.40
N GLN A 36 6.01 0.91 5.69
CA GLN A 36 5.53 -0.23 6.46
C GLN A 36 4.00 -0.21 6.45
N HIS A 37 3.38 -1.35 6.17
CA HIS A 37 1.94 -1.55 6.20
C HIS A 37 1.62 -2.55 7.30
N HIS A 38 0.82 -2.16 8.28
CA HIS A 38 0.29 -3.02 9.33
C HIS A 38 -1.21 -3.17 9.09
N ILE A 39 -1.65 -4.41 8.97
CA ILE A 39 -3.01 -4.80 8.65
C ILE A 39 -3.55 -5.50 9.88
N THR A 40 -4.44 -4.81 10.60
CA THR A 40 -5.06 -5.32 11.84
C THR A 40 -6.39 -6.01 11.55
N ASP A 41 -6.94 -6.71 12.54
CA ASP A 41 -8.30 -7.30 12.47
C ASP A 41 -8.47 -8.25 11.28
N VAL A 42 -7.43 -9.02 10.97
CA VAL A 42 -7.46 -10.00 9.88
C VAL A 42 -8.40 -11.14 10.26
N PRO A 43 -9.43 -11.45 9.44
CA PRO A 43 -10.39 -12.49 9.78
C PRO A 43 -9.73 -13.87 9.76
N ALA A 44 -10.23 -14.80 10.57
CA ALA A 44 -9.69 -16.16 10.69
C ALA A 44 -9.59 -16.92 9.34
N GLY A 45 -10.51 -16.66 8.40
CA GLY A 45 -10.46 -17.23 7.05
C GLY A 45 -9.24 -16.77 6.23
N ALA A 46 -8.79 -15.54 6.46
CA ALA A 46 -7.67 -14.91 5.76
C ALA A 46 -6.34 -14.98 6.54
N GLY A 47 -6.23 -15.86 7.54
CA GLY A 47 -5.02 -16.08 8.34
C GLY A 47 -5.16 -15.78 9.83
N GLY A 48 -6.13 -14.95 10.23
CA GLY A 48 -6.49 -14.73 11.64
C GLY A 48 -5.50 -13.94 12.51
N GLU A 49 -4.31 -13.64 12.01
CA GLU A 49 -3.28 -12.84 12.68
C GLU A 49 -3.02 -11.55 11.91
N ASP A 50 -2.63 -10.50 12.63
CA ASP A 50 -2.22 -9.22 12.02
C ASP A 50 -1.07 -9.46 11.03
N ILE A 51 -1.16 -8.82 9.86
CA ILE A 51 -0.17 -8.98 8.79
C ILE A 51 0.65 -7.70 8.69
N ALA A 52 1.96 -7.86 8.55
CA ALA A 52 2.88 -6.78 8.24
C ALA A 52 3.56 -7.05 6.90
N PHE A 53 3.68 -6.02 6.07
CA PHE A 53 4.56 -6.03 4.91
C PHE A 53 5.12 -4.63 4.68
N TRP A 54 6.20 -4.52 3.94
CA TRP A 54 6.77 -3.24 3.55
C TRP A 54 6.92 -3.12 2.05
N SER A 55 6.91 -1.89 1.54
CA SER A 55 7.20 -1.57 0.15
C SER A 55 8.23 -0.44 0.06
N GLU A 56 9.16 -0.58 -0.89
CA GLU A 56 10.18 0.42 -1.16
C GLU A 56 9.91 1.08 -2.50
N PHE A 57 9.84 2.42 -2.49
CA PHE A 57 9.74 3.21 -3.69
C PHE A 57 11.02 3.99 -3.94
N GLN A 58 11.49 3.97 -5.19
CA GLN A 58 12.60 4.81 -5.66
C GLN A 58 12.18 5.50 -6.96
N GLN A 59 12.22 6.83 -6.96
CA GLN A 59 11.87 7.67 -8.12
C GLN A 59 10.54 7.31 -8.78
N GLY A 60 9.53 6.96 -7.98
CA GLY A 60 8.18 6.63 -8.46
C GLY A 60 7.98 5.18 -8.91
N ARG A 61 8.97 4.31 -8.71
CA ARG A 61 8.84 2.87 -8.97
C ARG A 61 8.85 2.09 -7.66
N CYS A 62 7.99 1.08 -7.55
CA CYS A 62 8.01 0.12 -6.45
C CYS A 62 9.11 -0.90 -6.71
N VAL A 63 10.28 -0.73 -6.08
CA VAL A 63 11.47 -1.54 -6.38
C VAL A 63 11.50 -2.84 -5.60
N ASP A 64 10.87 -2.90 -4.43
CA ASP A 64 10.77 -4.10 -3.61
C ASP A 64 9.49 -4.07 -2.76
N VAL A 65 9.00 -5.26 -2.40
CA VAL A 65 7.87 -5.47 -1.51
C VAL A 65 8.02 -6.80 -0.80
N ARG A 66 7.96 -6.83 0.53
CA ARG A 66 8.13 -8.09 1.29
C ARG A 66 7.25 -8.17 2.52
N LEU A 67 6.81 -9.39 2.81
CA LEU A 67 6.21 -9.73 4.10
C LEU A 67 7.19 -9.51 5.26
N GLY A 68 6.61 -9.17 6.41
CA GLY A 68 7.31 -8.89 7.65
C GLY A 68 7.44 -7.40 7.97
N GLU A 69 8.24 -7.14 9.01
CA GLU A 69 8.50 -5.80 9.50
C GLU A 69 9.84 -5.26 8.99
N LEU A 70 9.85 -3.97 8.68
CA LEU A 70 11.04 -3.17 8.45
C LEU A 70 11.36 -2.41 9.74
N SER A 71 12.60 -2.47 10.20
CA SER A 71 13.01 -1.87 11.48
C SER A 71 13.01 -0.33 11.49
N SER A 72 13.07 0.31 10.33
CA SER A 72 13.16 1.77 10.21
C SER A 72 12.53 2.29 8.92
N PRO A 73 11.19 2.15 8.76
CA PRO A 73 10.47 2.70 7.62
C PRO A 73 10.39 4.23 7.70
N ASP A 74 10.29 4.89 6.56
CA ASP A 74 10.02 6.33 6.51
C ASP A 74 8.58 6.67 6.90
N VAL A 75 7.67 5.74 6.62
CA VAL A 75 6.23 5.85 6.86
C VAL A 75 5.68 4.51 7.34
N THR A 76 4.87 4.52 8.39
CA THR A 76 4.07 3.37 8.82
C THR A 76 2.60 3.70 8.63
N LEU A 77 1.88 2.81 7.96
CA LEU A 77 0.45 2.87 7.72
C LEU A 77 -0.19 1.72 8.49
N THR A 78 -1.12 2.02 9.39
CA THR A 78 -1.84 1.01 10.17
C THR A 78 -3.32 1.19 9.96
N ALA A 79 -4.01 0.12 9.56
CA ALA A 79 -5.45 0.12 9.32
C ALA A 79 -6.01 -1.30 9.38
N PRO A 80 -7.32 -1.45 9.64
CA PRO A 80 -7.96 -2.76 9.66
C PRO A 80 -7.99 -3.38 8.26
N TYR A 81 -8.00 -4.71 8.22
CA TYR A 81 -8.08 -5.54 7.01
C TYR A 81 -9.22 -5.11 6.10
N SER A 82 -10.37 -4.75 6.68
CA SER A 82 -11.55 -4.29 5.93
C SER A 82 -11.27 -3.01 5.13
N LEU A 83 -10.51 -2.05 5.69
CA LEU A 83 -10.15 -0.82 4.98
C LEU A 83 -9.15 -1.11 3.85
N TRP A 84 -8.10 -1.87 4.14
CA TRP A 84 -7.10 -2.27 3.14
C TRP A 84 -7.71 -3.05 1.99
N LYS A 85 -8.64 -3.98 2.30
CA LYS A 85 -9.37 -4.76 1.30
C LYS A 85 -10.16 -3.85 0.37
N ARG A 86 -10.95 -2.92 0.92
CA ARG A 86 -11.72 -1.94 0.14
C ARG A 86 -10.82 -1.03 -0.69
N PHE A 87 -9.68 -0.62 -0.14
CA PHE A 87 -8.72 0.22 -0.84
C PHE A 87 -8.08 -0.53 -2.02
N HIS A 88 -7.57 -1.74 -1.80
CA HIS A 88 -6.97 -2.57 -2.85
C HIS A 88 -8.00 -3.06 -3.87
N ALA A 89 -9.26 -3.25 -3.49
CA ALA A 89 -10.36 -3.52 -4.41
C ALA A 89 -10.82 -2.28 -5.21
N GLY A 90 -10.27 -1.08 -4.93
CA GLY A 90 -10.62 0.16 -5.62
C GLY A 90 -11.94 0.79 -5.16
N GLU A 91 -12.60 0.23 -4.16
CA GLU A 91 -13.89 0.71 -3.61
C GLU A 91 -13.73 2.03 -2.84
N VAL A 92 -12.55 2.26 -2.25
CA VAL A 92 -12.20 3.51 -1.59
C VAL A 92 -10.87 4.03 -2.11
N GLY A 93 -10.81 5.33 -2.41
CA GLY A 93 -9.57 6.02 -2.73
C GLY A 93 -8.82 6.46 -1.48
N LEU A 94 -7.58 6.89 -1.63
CA LEU A 94 -6.73 7.27 -0.50
C LEU A 94 -7.32 8.41 0.34
N ALA A 95 -7.95 9.40 -0.31
CA ALA A 95 -8.66 10.46 0.39
C ALA A 95 -9.82 9.92 1.25
N GLY A 96 -10.57 8.94 0.75
CA GLY A 96 -11.62 8.29 1.51
C GLY A 96 -11.09 7.45 2.68
N ALA A 97 -9.96 6.77 2.49
CA ALA A 97 -9.29 6.03 3.55
C ALA A 97 -8.77 6.96 4.66
N LEU A 98 -8.12 8.06 4.31
CA LEU A 98 -7.66 9.06 5.30
C LEU A 98 -8.82 9.71 6.06
N LEU A 99 -9.95 9.99 5.38
CA LEU A 99 -11.14 10.57 6.03
C LEU A 99 -11.90 9.59 6.91
N SER A 100 -11.71 8.28 6.74
CA SER A 100 -12.36 7.26 7.59
C SER A 100 -11.91 7.31 9.05
N LEU A 101 -10.76 7.95 9.33
CA LEU A 101 -10.06 7.94 10.61
C LEU A 101 -9.55 6.56 11.05
N ASP A 102 -9.80 5.51 10.28
CA ASP A 102 -9.32 4.15 10.52
C ASP A 102 -7.89 3.92 9.97
N LEU A 103 -7.34 4.89 9.22
CA LEU A 103 -5.97 4.87 8.73
C LEU A 103 -5.06 5.72 9.62
N GLU A 104 -4.28 5.06 10.46
CA GLU A 104 -3.20 5.69 11.22
C GLU A 104 -1.96 5.82 10.35
N VAL A 105 -1.34 7.01 10.38
CA VAL A 105 -0.10 7.31 9.66
C VAL A 105 0.96 7.78 10.65
N LYS A 106 2.03 7.01 10.83
CA LYS A 106 3.24 7.44 11.56
C LYS A 106 4.34 7.76 10.57
N THR A 107 4.97 8.91 10.71
CA THR A 107 6.05 9.33 9.81
C THR A 107 6.93 10.39 10.47
N ARG A 108 8.13 10.60 9.94
CA ARG A 108 8.99 11.71 10.33
C ARG A 108 8.49 13.01 9.71
N LEU A 109 8.65 14.14 10.40
CA LEU A 109 8.23 15.47 9.92
C LEU A 109 8.76 15.83 8.52
N SER A 110 10.01 15.47 8.23
CA SER A 110 10.63 15.66 6.92
C SER A 110 9.91 14.90 5.79
N THR A 111 9.38 13.72 6.10
CA THR A 111 8.68 12.85 5.15
C THR A 111 7.19 13.22 5.04
N ALA A 112 6.58 13.70 6.12
CA ALA A 112 5.19 14.18 6.16
C ALA A 112 4.88 15.25 5.11
N LEU A 113 5.80 16.22 4.93
CA LEU A 113 5.62 17.29 3.94
C LEU A 113 5.61 16.75 2.50
N SER A 114 6.46 15.75 2.22
CA SER A 114 6.53 15.07 0.92
C SER A 114 5.32 14.17 0.68
N LEU A 115 4.78 13.53 1.73
CA LEU A 115 3.59 12.68 1.65
C LEU A 115 2.36 13.40 1.10
N THR A 116 2.18 14.69 1.39
CA THR A 116 1.07 15.48 0.82
C THR A 116 1.11 15.55 -0.71
N ARG A 117 2.31 15.47 -1.31
CA ARG A 117 2.50 15.39 -2.77
C ARG A 117 2.24 13.97 -3.27
N TYR A 118 2.63 12.96 -2.50
CA TYR A 118 2.40 11.54 -2.83
C TYR A 118 0.92 11.18 -2.79
N TRP A 119 0.17 11.70 -1.83
CA TRP A 119 -1.25 11.43 -1.69
C TRP A 119 -2.12 12.06 -2.78
N ARG A 120 -1.55 13.04 -3.51
CA ARG A 120 -2.15 13.58 -4.73
C ARG A 120 -1.87 12.73 -5.96
N LEU A 121 -1.06 11.67 -5.87
CA LEU A 121 -0.87 10.71 -6.94
C LEU A 121 -2.12 9.82 -7.05
N TYR A 122 -3.04 10.27 -7.89
CA TYR A 122 -4.30 9.60 -8.18
C TYR A 122 -4.06 8.19 -8.71
N GLY A 123 -4.77 7.20 -8.12
CA GLY A 123 -5.07 5.94 -8.81
C GLY A 123 -4.23 4.71 -8.46
N MET A 124 -3.39 4.73 -7.42
CA MET A 124 -2.76 3.49 -6.92
C MET A 124 -3.81 2.43 -6.61
N ASN A 125 -4.88 2.80 -5.90
CA ASN A 125 -5.99 1.90 -5.60
C ASN A 125 -6.66 1.33 -6.87
N ARG A 126 -6.77 2.12 -7.95
CA ARG A 126 -7.30 1.64 -9.22
C ARG A 126 -6.39 0.62 -9.89
N ILE A 127 -5.08 0.85 -9.87
CA ILE A 127 -4.10 -0.10 -10.41
C ILE A 127 -4.08 -1.38 -9.58
N LEU A 128 -4.07 -1.26 -8.25
CA LEU A 128 -4.08 -2.41 -7.35
C LEU A 128 -5.38 -3.23 -7.50
N SER A 129 -6.50 -2.59 -7.85
CA SER A 129 -7.76 -3.29 -8.11
C SER A 129 -7.75 -4.16 -9.37
N THR A 130 -6.76 -4.01 -10.25
CA THR A 130 -6.60 -4.90 -11.42
C THR A 130 -5.83 -6.18 -11.10
N VAL A 131 -5.26 -6.31 -9.90
CA VAL A 131 -4.51 -7.50 -9.48
C VAL A 131 -5.50 -8.65 -9.21
N PRO A 132 -5.40 -9.80 -9.89
CA PRO A 132 -6.31 -10.93 -9.67
C PRO A 132 -6.22 -11.52 -8.25
N THR A 133 -7.14 -11.12 -7.37
CA THR A 133 -7.04 -11.34 -5.93
C THR A 133 -8.04 -12.35 -5.39
N ARG A 134 -7.56 -13.33 -4.63
CA ARG A 134 -8.40 -14.25 -3.83
C ARG A 134 -8.45 -13.76 -2.37
N TYR A 135 -9.65 -13.58 -1.81
CA TYR A 135 -9.86 -12.98 -0.47
C TYR A 135 -10.37 -13.98 0.59
N ASP A 136 -10.28 -15.28 0.29
CA ASP A 136 -10.81 -16.36 1.12
C ASP A 136 -10.14 -16.44 2.51
#